data_AF-A0AAD1UCM5-F1
#
_entry.id   AF-A0AAD1UCM5-F1
#
_cell.length_a   1.000
_cell.length_b   1.000
_cell.length_c   1.000
_cell.angle_alpha   90.00
_cell.angle_beta   90.00
_cell.angle_gamma   90.00
#
_symmetry.space_group_name_H-M   'P 1'
#
loop_
_entity.id
_entity.type
_entity.pdbx_description
1 polymer ?
#
loop_
_entity_poly.entity_id
_entity_poly.type
_entity_poly.pdbx_seq_one_letter_code
_entity_poly.pdbx_strand_id
1 'polypeptide(L)'
;MSLLLYKLSKIINSTLSKSKLICTDSDIKGPFNSNSVFKLFLMLLLPIAICLIVLLIWLFVMIINKNWVKDIKRNLTISFISIVFILHPKLTESSINAFRCVKIDDHMYSARIDTDIDCYSGTHLKWCFLIAVPILATWVITLPIIGLVLLYRARKSKNTKMLETFLILYQGLKDDIFYWEFVNTLRKIFIAISFLFPINYKIGFAIIVMIVSERLERRLKPYKSDEHTNAYLLSTTAGITTLNAGYVYEQNENISHLNFLILLVIIVINTMFMLEWLYLCLKCFRQKSKIIGYAFSLVSKILCKKVKKTETEEEPEAIQQPKEQKKSRKKKIRKIRSKYKKKGSKMIRKKATEQAYYTTQRDLVYNPGSCSLSNNRENFSETY
;
A
#
# COMPACT_ATOMS: atom_id res chain seq x y z
N MET A 1 -12.89 2.74 2.87
CA MET A 1 -11.86 3.55 3.55
C MET A 1 -10.56 3.63 2.75
N SER A 2 -9.83 2.54 2.50
CA SER A 2 -8.61 2.56 1.65
C SER A 2 -8.83 3.18 0.26
N LEU A 3 -9.95 2.88 -0.41
CA LEU A 3 -10.32 3.52 -1.68
C LEU A 3 -10.59 5.03 -1.58
N LEU A 4 -11.02 5.51 -0.40
CA LEU A 4 -11.32 6.91 -0.10
C LEU A 4 -10.04 7.69 0.23
N LEU A 5 -9.15 7.11 1.04
CA LEU A 5 -7.80 7.63 1.29
C LEU A 5 -6.96 7.64 0.00
N TYR A 6 -7.07 6.61 -0.84
CA TYR A 6 -6.45 6.59 -2.16
C TYR A 6 -7.00 7.69 -3.08
N LYS A 7 -8.34 7.84 -3.18
CA LYS A 7 -8.96 8.94 -3.94
C LYS A 7 -8.53 10.31 -3.40
N LEU A 8 -8.52 10.52 -2.09
CA LEU A 8 -8.01 11.75 -1.47
C LEU A 8 -6.54 11.98 -1.80
N SER A 9 -5.66 10.98 -1.68
CA SER A 9 -4.24 11.12 -2.06
C SER A 9 -4.05 11.42 -3.55
N LYS A 10 -4.91 10.90 -4.42
CA LYS A 10 -4.86 11.14 -5.87
C LYS A 10 -5.42 12.52 -6.25
N ILE A 11 -6.42 13.01 -5.51
CA ILE A 11 -6.90 14.40 -5.61
C ILE A 11 -5.80 15.33 -5.11
N ILE A 12 -5.26 15.11 -3.90
CA ILE A 12 -4.17 15.90 -3.31
C ILE A 12 -2.95 15.94 -4.25
N ASN A 13 -2.50 14.82 -4.81
CA ASN A 13 -1.40 14.80 -5.78
C ASN A 13 -1.74 15.55 -7.08
N SER A 14 -2.99 15.54 -7.54
CA SER A 14 -3.39 16.34 -8.72
C SER A 14 -3.49 17.83 -8.38
N THR A 15 -3.91 18.20 -7.17
CA THR A 15 -3.93 19.59 -6.68
C THR A 15 -2.51 20.11 -6.47
N LEU A 16 -1.59 19.30 -5.93
CA LEU A 16 -0.15 19.63 -5.83
C LEU A 16 0.53 19.72 -7.22
N SER A 17 0.13 18.88 -8.18
CA SER A 17 0.60 19.01 -9.56
C SER A 17 0.05 20.27 -10.25
N LYS A 18 -1.20 20.67 -9.93
CA LYS A 18 -1.80 21.90 -10.44
C LYS A 18 -1.25 23.16 -9.76
N SER A 19 -0.93 23.12 -8.46
CA SER A 19 -0.25 24.24 -7.79
C SER A 19 1.16 24.46 -8.33
N LYS A 20 1.78 23.42 -8.92
CA LYS A 20 3.05 23.54 -9.66
C LYS A 20 2.91 24.28 -11.00
N LEU A 21 1.68 24.51 -11.47
CA LEU A 21 1.36 25.25 -12.71
C LEU A 21 0.83 26.67 -12.47
N ILE A 22 0.63 27.08 -11.21
CA ILE A 22 -0.02 28.36 -10.83
C ILE A 22 0.99 29.37 -10.25
N CYS A 23 2.26 29.00 -10.12
CA CYS A 23 3.31 29.85 -9.54
C CYS A 23 4.39 30.30 -10.56
N THR A 24 4.07 30.26 -11.85
CA THR A 24 4.87 30.86 -12.92
C THR A 24 4.01 31.89 -13.64
N ASP A 25 3.87 33.06 -13.01
CA ASP A 25 3.65 34.37 -13.65
C ASP A 25 3.29 35.41 -12.56
N SER A 26 4.31 36.15 -12.09
CA SER A 26 4.22 37.55 -11.63
C SER A 26 5.58 38.03 -11.14
N ASP A 27 6.25 38.84 -11.96
CA ASP A 27 7.37 39.68 -11.52
C ASP A 27 6.88 40.70 -10.48
N ILE A 28 7.29 40.53 -9.21
CA ILE A 28 7.22 41.60 -8.21
C ILE A 28 8.56 41.64 -7.48
N LYS A 29 9.47 42.51 -7.97
CA LYS A 29 10.75 42.78 -7.31
C LYS A 29 10.53 43.63 -6.06
N GLY A 30 10.66 43.01 -4.89
CA GLY A 30 10.71 43.66 -3.58
C GLY A 30 11.74 42.99 -2.67
N PRO A 31 12.26 43.65 -1.62
CA PRO A 31 13.43 43.21 -0.86
C PRO A 31 13.20 42.01 0.09
N PHE A 32 12.14 41.23 -0.12
CA PHE A 32 11.83 39.99 0.59
C PHE A 32 11.18 39.01 -0.40
N ASN A 33 11.93 38.02 -0.89
CA ASN A 33 11.37 36.98 -1.75
C ASN A 33 10.52 36.00 -0.90
N SER A 34 9.27 36.39 -0.68
CA SER A 34 8.29 35.71 0.19
C SER A 34 8.08 34.24 -0.20
N ASN A 35 8.17 33.94 -1.49
CA ASN A 35 7.72 32.70 -2.09
C ASN A 35 8.47 31.45 -1.61
N SER A 36 9.73 31.57 -1.23
CA SER A 36 10.58 30.39 -0.94
C SER A 36 10.65 30.03 0.53
N VAL A 37 10.69 31.05 1.40
CA VAL A 37 10.44 30.87 2.84
C VAL A 37 8.99 30.38 3.03
N PHE A 38 8.01 30.93 2.30
CA PHE A 38 6.63 30.45 2.32
C PHE A 38 6.50 28.97 1.88
N LYS A 39 7.20 28.53 0.80
CA LYS A 39 7.26 27.12 0.41
C LYS A 39 7.78 26.23 1.55
N LEU A 40 8.84 26.64 2.27
CA LEU A 40 9.39 25.89 3.40
C LEU A 40 8.43 25.82 4.59
N PHE A 41 7.78 26.93 4.96
CA PHE A 41 6.73 26.93 5.99
C PHE A 41 5.54 26.05 5.59
N LEU A 42 5.11 26.09 4.33
CA LEU A 42 4.04 25.24 3.81
C LEU A 42 4.39 23.74 3.93
N MET A 43 5.66 23.35 3.77
CA MET A 43 6.09 21.96 3.98
C MET A 43 6.01 21.51 5.44
N LEU A 44 6.23 22.42 6.40
CA LEU A 44 6.06 22.14 7.83
C LEU A 44 4.56 22.03 8.19
N LEU A 45 3.73 22.91 7.63
CA LEU A 45 2.29 22.93 7.88
C LEU A 45 1.52 21.80 7.19
N LEU A 46 1.95 21.35 6.00
CA LEU A 46 1.29 20.31 5.20
C LEU A 46 0.98 19.01 5.99
N PRO A 47 1.94 18.34 6.66
CA PRO A 47 1.64 17.14 7.44
C PRO A 47 0.69 17.41 8.61
N ILE A 48 0.84 18.55 9.29
CA ILE A 48 -0.02 18.97 10.40
C ILE A 48 -1.46 19.17 9.91
N ALA A 49 -1.65 19.92 8.83
CA ALA A 49 -2.95 20.17 8.20
C ALA A 49 -3.63 18.87 7.75
N ILE A 50 -2.89 17.93 7.16
CA ILE A 50 -3.44 16.62 6.77
C ILE A 50 -3.85 15.78 7.99
N CYS A 51 -3.06 15.80 9.06
CA CYS A 51 -3.43 15.15 10.33
C CYS A 51 -4.68 15.78 10.97
N LEU A 52 -4.80 17.11 10.97
CA LEU A 52 -5.98 17.83 11.44
C LEU A 52 -7.23 17.50 10.62
N ILE A 53 -7.14 17.51 9.28
CA ILE A 53 -8.26 17.14 8.39
C ILE A 53 -8.73 15.71 8.68
N VAL A 54 -7.81 14.76 8.86
CA VAL A 54 -8.17 13.37 9.20
C VAL A 54 -8.79 13.27 10.60
N LEU A 55 -8.32 14.04 11.58
CA LEU A 55 -8.92 14.11 12.91
C LEU A 55 -10.35 14.66 12.83
N LEU A 56 -10.58 15.74 12.09
CA LEU A 56 -11.91 16.31 11.86
C LEU A 56 -12.86 15.32 11.17
N ILE A 57 -12.38 14.56 10.18
CA ILE A 57 -13.16 13.49 9.54
C ILE A 57 -13.57 12.41 10.57
N TRP A 58 -12.68 12.00 11.46
CA TRP A 58 -12.99 11.01 12.50
C TRP A 58 -13.95 11.55 13.56
N LEU A 59 -13.86 12.83 13.93
CA LEU A 59 -14.84 13.50 14.80
C LEU A 59 -16.23 13.57 14.14
N PHE A 60 -16.30 13.92 12.86
CA PHE A 60 -17.56 13.97 12.10
C PHE A 60 -18.23 12.59 12.00
N VAL A 61 -17.45 11.53 11.72
CA VAL A 61 -17.94 10.14 11.75
C VAL A 61 -18.44 9.73 13.14
N MET A 62 -17.78 10.19 14.21
CA MET A 62 -18.20 9.95 15.59
C MET A 62 -19.53 10.64 15.93
N ILE A 63 -19.79 11.84 15.42
CA ILE A 63 -21.08 12.55 15.58
C ILE A 63 -22.20 11.75 14.89
N ILE A 64 -21.96 11.25 13.67
CA ILE A 64 -22.98 10.53 12.89
C ILE A 64 -23.28 9.14 13.45
N ASN A 65 -22.30 8.40 13.97
CA ASN A 65 -22.53 7.00 14.35
C ASN A 65 -21.74 6.55 15.60
N LYS A 66 -22.40 6.66 16.77
CA LYS A 66 -21.87 6.26 18.09
C LYS A 66 -21.29 4.83 18.15
N ASN A 67 -21.73 3.90 17.30
CA ASN A 67 -21.19 2.53 17.31
C ASN A 67 -19.73 2.44 16.84
N TRP A 68 -19.24 3.41 16.05
CA TRP A 68 -17.87 3.40 15.51
C TRP A 68 -16.83 3.99 16.49
N VAL A 69 -17.30 4.58 17.60
CA VAL A 69 -16.45 5.22 18.62
C VAL A 69 -15.53 4.21 19.32
N LYS A 70 -15.97 2.94 19.46
CA LYS A 70 -15.19 1.88 20.14
C LYS A 70 -13.81 1.63 19.51
N ASP A 71 -13.68 1.83 18.20
CA ASP A 71 -12.46 1.59 17.43
C ASP A 71 -11.71 2.87 17.04
N ILE A 72 -12.15 4.06 17.49
CA ILE A 72 -11.65 5.34 16.98
C ILE A 72 -10.14 5.52 17.19
N LYS A 73 -9.59 5.11 18.35
CA LYS A 73 -8.15 5.18 18.63
C LYS A 73 -7.33 4.32 17.65
N ARG A 74 -7.79 3.09 17.37
CA ARG A 74 -7.16 2.19 16.40
C ARG A 74 -7.20 2.81 15.01
N ASN A 75 -8.36 3.30 14.59
CA ASN A 75 -8.56 3.84 13.26
C ASN A 75 -7.77 5.13 13.01
N LEU A 76 -7.71 6.03 14.00
CA LEU A 76 -6.83 7.21 13.99
C LEU A 76 -5.35 6.81 13.86
N THR A 77 -4.91 5.80 14.62
CA THR A 77 -3.54 5.29 14.56
C THR A 77 -3.21 4.74 13.16
N ILE A 78 -4.11 3.94 12.56
CA ILE A 78 -3.97 3.43 11.18
C ILE A 78 -3.89 4.60 10.19
N SER A 79 -4.77 5.59 10.30
CA SER A 79 -4.76 6.76 9.41
C SER A 79 -3.47 7.57 9.56
N PHE A 80 -2.99 7.81 10.78
CA PHE A 80 -1.74 8.53 11.04
C PHE A 80 -0.53 7.79 10.44
N ILE A 81 -0.38 6.49 10.71
CA ILE A 81 0.68 5.65 10.11
C ILE A 81 0.62 5.73 8.57
N SER A 82 -0.58 5.66 7.99
CA SER A 82 -0.77 5.76 6.54
C SER A 82 -0.30 7.12 6.00
N ILE A 83 -0.64 8.23 6.67
CA ILE A 83 -0.20 9.58 6.30
C ILE A 83 1.32 9.68 6.34
N VAL A 84 1.96 9.19 7.41
CA VAL A 84 3.42 9.24 7.57
C VAL A 84 4.12 8.58 6.37
N PHE A 85 3.73 7.35 6.02
CA PHE A 85 4.35 6.60 4.91
C PHE A 85 4.01 7.17 3.52
N ILE A 86 2.84 7.79 3.34
CA ILE A 86 2.43 8.42 2.08
C ILE A 86 3.17 9.75 1.85
N LEU A 87 3.33 10.58 2.90
CA LEU A 87 4.01 11.88 2.81
C LEU A 87 5.54 11.77 2.86
N HIS A 88 6.08 10.70 3.46
CA HIS A 88 7.52 10.43 3.60
C HIS A 88 8.35 10.75 2.35
N PRO A 89 8.08 10.18 1.16
CA PRO A 89 8.91 10.44 -0.02
C PRO A 89 8.92 11.93 -0.42
N LYS A 90 7.77 12.62 -0.31
CA LYS A 90 7.68 14.03 -0.70
C LYS A 90 8.37 14.93 0.30
N LEU A 91 8.20 14.70 1.60
CA LEU A 91 8.88 15.48 2.64
C LEU A 91 10.39 15.24 2.60
N THR A 92 10.84 14.00 2.40
CA THR A 92 12.27 13.66 2.22
C THR A 92 12.88 14.41 1.03
N GLU A 93 12.24 14.32 -0.15
CA GLU A 93 12.68 15.02 -1.36
C GLU A 93 12.73 16.54 -1.15
N SER A 94 11.70 17.13 -0.54
CA SER A 94 11.61 18.59 -0.35
C SER A 94 12.63 19.10 0.68
N SER A 95 12.77 18.42 1.82
CA SER A 95 13.73 18.83 2.85
C SER A 95 15.18 18.69 2.38
N ILE A 96 15.52 17.67 1.58
CA ILE A 96 16.86 17.55 1.01
C ILE A 96 17.09 18.57 -0.13
N ASN A 97 16.06 18.84 -0.95
CA ASN A 97 16.14 19.93 -1.95
C ASN A 97 16.41 21.31 -1.31
N ALA A 98 16.07 21.53 -0.05
CA ALA A 98 16.36 22.77 0.68
C ALA A 98 17.86 22.98 1.00
N PHE A 99 18.71 21.97 0.87
CA PHE A 99 20.17 22.11 1.00
C PHE A 99 20.90 22.17 -0.34
N ARG A 100 20.16 22.07 -1.46
CA ARG A 100 20.77 22.01 -2.79
C ARG A 100 20.99 23.40 -3.32
N CYS A 101 22.17 23.63 -3.85
CA CYS A 101 22.56 24.88 -4.48
C CYS A 101 22.95 24.66 -5.93
N VAL A 102 22.86 25.73 -6.72
CA VAL A 102 23.18 25.77 -8.14
C VAL A 102 24.18 26.91 -8.34
N LYS A 103 25.25 26.65 -9.09
CA LYS A 103 26.19 27.70 -9.50
C LYS A 103 25.51 28.52 -10.59
N ILE A 104 25.43 29.84 -10.41
CA ILE A 104 24.92 30.76 -11.43
C ILE A 104 26.10 31.36 -12.20
N ASP A 105 27.04 31.98 -11.48
CA ASP A 105 28.26 32.58 -12.01
C ASP A 105 29.52 32.01 -11.34
N ASP A 106 30.71 32.41 -11.78
CA ASP A 106 31.97 31.76 -11.40
C ASP A 106 32.28 31.72 -9.89
N HIS A 107 31.72 32.66 -9.13
CA HIS A 107 31.83 32.74 -7.68
C HIS A 107 30.49 32.79 -6.93
N MET A 108 29.35 32.65 -7.62
CA MET A 108 28.02 32.77 -7.02
C MET A 108 27.25 31.44 -7.07
N TYR A 109 26.91 30.94 -5.89
CA TYR A 109 26.01 29.80 -5.70
C TYR A 109 24.71 30.31 -5.11
N SER A 110 23.58 30.03 -5.76
CA SER A 110 22.25 30.32 -5.21
C SER A 110 21.52 29.06 -4.78
N ALA A 111 20.55 29.19 -3.88
CA ALA A 111 19.71 28.10 -3.45
C ALA A 111 18.86 27.56 -4.62
N ARG A 112 18.69 26.24 -4.73
CA ARG A 112 17.84 25.66 -5.79
C ARG A 112 16.34 25.96 -5.59
N ILE A 113 15.93 26.31 -4.37
CA ILE A 113 14.56 26.71 -4.07
C ILE A 113 14.29 28.16 -4.51
N ASP A 114 15.32 29.01 -4.49
CA ASP A 114 15.26 30.43 -4.82
C ASP A 114 16.60 30.92 -5.35
N THR A 115 16.65 31.35 -6.61
CA THR A 115 17.87 31.90 -7.23
C THR A 115 18.31 33.21 -6.60
N ASP A 116 17.40 33.90 -5.90
CA ASP A 116 17.64 35.21 -5.30
C ASP A 116 18.18 35.09 -3.86
N ILE A 117 18.40 33.85 -3.38
CA ILE A 117 19.01 33.56 -2.07
C ILE A 117 20.39 32.95 -2.27
N ASP A 118 21.43 33.68 -1.83
CA ASP A 118 22.80 33.18 -1.76
C ASP A 118 22.88 31.90 -0.93
N CYS A 119 23.43 30.84 -1.55
CA CYS A 119 23.76 29.60 -0.88
C CYS A 119 24.87 29.82 0.15
N TYR A 120 24.86 29.02 1.22
CA TYR A 120 25.76 29.14 2.37
C TYR A 120 25.72 30.49 3.11
N SER A 121 24.88 31.45 2.69
CA SER A 121 24.59 32.65 3.48
C SER A 121 24.05 32.28 4.86
N GLY A 122 24.32 33.14 5.85
CA GLY A 122 23.82 32.94 7.21
C GLY A 122 22.30 32.83 7.28
N THR A 123 21.58 33.49 6.36
CA THR A 123 20.11 33.41 6.26
C THR A 123 19.64 32.09 5.65
N HIS A 124 20.25 31.63 4.55
CA HIS A 124 19.95 30.33 3.94
C HIS A 124 20.15 29.20 4.96
N LEU A 125 21.34 29.13 5.57
CA LEU A 125 21.67 28.09 6.54
C LEU A 125 20.72 28.12 7.76
N LYS A 126 20.37 29.29 8.29
CA LYS A 126 19.38 29.41 9.39
C LYS A 126 18.04 28.75 9.01
N TRP A 127 17.49 29.00 7.82
CA TRP A 127 16.23 28.38 7.40
C TRP A 127 16.34 26.87 7.16
N CYS A 128 17.45 26.40 6.57
CA CYS A 128 17.72 24.97 6.41
C CYS A 128 17.80 24.24 7.76
N PHE A 129 18.51 24.82 8.74
CA PHE A 129 18.63 24.25 10.09
C PHE A 129 17.35 24.40 10.93
N LEU A 130 16.56 25.45 10.76
CA LEU A 130 15.35 25.68 11.54
C LEU A 130 14.13 24.90 11.02
N ILE A 131 14.05 24.63 9.71
CA ILE A 131 12.88 23.97 9.09
C ILE A 131 13.25 22.58 8.55
N ALA A 132 14.25 22.48 7.66
CA ALA A 132 14.52 21.24 6.95
C ALA A 132 15.14 20.16 7.85
N VAL A 133 16.08 20.51 8.75
CA VAL A 133 16.65 19.54 9.71
C VAL A 133 15.59 18.97 10.66
N PRO A 134 14.72 19.76 11.32
CA PRO A 134 13.64 19.21 12.15
C PRO A 134 12.68 18.30 11.40
N ILE A 135 12.30 18.62 10.16
CA ILE A 135 11.44 17.74 9.34
C ILE A 135 12.16 16.42 9.02
N LEU A 136 13.46 16.46 8.69
CA LEU A 136 14.24 15.23 8.45
C LEU A 136 14.36 14.38 9.73
N ALA A 137 14.78 14.99 10.83
CA ALA A 137 14.98 14.29 12.10
C ALA A 137 13.67 13.68 12.63
N THR A 138 12.58 14.45 12.66
CA THR A 138 11.29 13.99 13.21
C THR A 138 10.53 13.11 12.23
N TRP A 139 10.25 13.59 11.01
CA TRP A 139 9.29 12.96 10.10
C TRP A 139 9.91 11.87 9.23
N VAL A 140 11.15 12.09 8.75
CA VAL A 140 11.82 11.19 7.81
C VAL A 140 12.57 10.06 8.52
N ILE A 141 13.10 10.31 9.72
CA ILE A 141 13.90 9.35 10.49
C ILE A 141 13.11 8.82 11.71
N THR A 142 12.69 9.71 12.63
CA THR A 142 12.13 9.27 13.93
C THR A 142 10.80 8.52 13.78
N LEU A 143 9.85 9.01 12.97
CA LEU A 143 8.55 8.35 12.81
C LEU A 143 8.66 6.91 12.21
N PRO A 144 9.46 6.65 11.15
CA PRO A 144 9.73 5.27 10.72
C PRO A 144 10.39 4.39 11.79
N ILE A 145 11.37 4.91 12.55
CA ILE A 145 12.02 4.15 13.64
C ILE A 145 11.00 3.78 14.72
N ILE A 146 10.16 4.74 15.16
CA ILE A 146 9.08 4.48 16.12
C ILE A 146 8.12 3.41 15.56
N GLY A 147 7.73 3.51 14.29
CA GLY A 147 6.89 2.51 13.62
C GLY A 147 7.49 1.10 13.65
N LEU A 148 8.80 0.98 13.38
CA LEU A 148 9.51 -0.30 13.41
C LEU A 148 9.60 -0.88 14.84
N VAL A 149 9.94 -0.04 15.83
CA VAL A 149 10.03 -0.44 17.24
C VAL A 149 8.66 -0.87 17.78
N LEU A 150 7.59 -0.16 17.45
CA LEU A 150 6.23 -0.52 17.85
C LEU A 150 5.78 -1.83 17.18
N LEU A 151 6.04 -2.03 15.89
CA LEU A 151 5.73 -3.29 15.20
C LEU A 151 6.53 -4.47 15.79
N TYR A 152 7.82 -4.28 16.09
CA TYR A 152 8.64 -5.30 16.76
C TYR A 152 8.10 -5.66 18.14
N ARG A 153 7.75 -4.66 18.97
CA ARG A 153 7.12 -4.87 20.28
C ARG A 153 5.76 -5.56 20.18
N ALA A 154 4.94 -5.21 19.19
CA ALA A 154 3.64 -5.86 18.92
C ALA A 154 3.82 -7.35 18.61
N ARG A 155 4.80 -7.70 17.76
CA ARG A 155 5.15 -9.09 17.42
C ARG A 155 5.69 -9.85 18.63
N LYS A 156 6.67 -9.27 19.36
CA LYS A 156 7.28 -9.91 20.54
C LYS A 156 6.27 -10.20 21.66
N SER A 157 5.31 -9.29 21.87
CA SER A 157 4.23 -9.45 22.86
C SER A 157 3.02 -10.27 22.37
N LYS A 158 3.04 -10.75 21.11
CA LYS A 158 1.89 -11.41 20.43
C LYS A 158 0.57 -10.61 20.54
N ASN A 159 0.64 -9.28 20.64
CA ASN A 159 -0.53 -8.42 20.85
C ASN A 159 -1.34 -8.28 19.56
N THR A 160 -2.37 -9.12 19.40
CA THR A 160 -3.21 -9.21 18.21
C THR A 160 -3.83 -7.86 17.79
N LYS A 161 -4.38 -7.09 18.74
CA LYS A 161 -4.97 -5.77 18.48
C LYS A 161 -3.95 -4.76 17.95
N MET A 162 -2.72 -4.80 18.48
CA MET A 162 -1.63 -3.94 18.00
C MET A 162 -1.15 -4.38 16.61
N LEU A 163 -1.03 -5.70 16.37
CA LEU A 163 -0.66 -6.25 15.06
C LEU A 163 -1.67 -5.91 13.96
N GLU A 164 -2.99 -5.99 14.24
CA GLU A 164 -4.05 -5.53 13.33
C GLU A 164 -3.88 -4.05 12.94
N THR A 165 -3.42 -3.21 13.88
CA THR A 165 -3.19 -1.77 13.66
C THR A 165 -2.01 -1.52 12.72
N PHE A 166 -0.93 -2.30 12.84
CA PHE A 166 0.25 -2.18 11.99
C PHE A 166 0.19 -3.03 10.71
N LEU A 167 -0.92 -3.73 10.45
CA LEU A 167 -1.06 -4.66 9.31
C LEU A 167 -0.65 -4.02 7.98
N ILE A 168 -0.99 -2.75 7.75
CA ILE A 168 -0.64 -2.02 6.53
C ILE A 168 0.87 -1.90 6.26
N LEU A 169 1.73 -2.00 7.29
CA LEU A 169 3.19 -1.89 7.17
C LEU A 169 3.89 -3.20 6.81
N TYR A 170 3.21 -4.33 6.93
CA TYR A 170 3.80 -5.65 6.62
C TYR A 170 2.87 -6.55 5.79
N GLN A 171 1.72 -6.04 5.31
CA GLN A 171 0.77 -6.80 4.53
C GLN A 171 1.40 -7.30 3.22
N GLY A 172 1.47 -8.63 3.06
CA GLY A 172 2.07 -9.27 1.90
C GLY A 172 3.56 -9.59 2.02
N LEU A 173 4.22 -9.18 3.11
CA LEU A 173 5.58 -9.61 3.44
C LEU A 173 5.58 -10.98 4.14
N LYS A 174 6.64 -11.77 3.95
CA LYS A 174 6.93 -12.98 4.72
C LYS A 174 7.09 -12.65 6.20
N ASP A 175 6.67 -13.58 7.07
CA ASP A 175 6.59 -13.30 8.50
C ASP A 175 7.98 -13.09 9.14
N ASP A 176 9.04 -13.69 8.59
CA ASP A 176 10.43 -13.50 9.04
C ASP A 176 11.04 -12.17 8.57
N ILE A 177 10.49 -11.57 7.50
CA ILE A 177 11.01 -10.36 6.84
C ILE A 177 9.97 -9.23 6.93
N PHE A 178 9.28 -9.15 8.06
CA PHE A 178 8.21 -8.16 8.33
C PHE A 178 8.68 -6.69 8.31
N TYR A 179 9.99 -6.45 8.36
CA TYR A 179 10.60 -5.12 8.41
C TYR A 179 10.92 -4.54 7.02
N TRP A 180 10.60 -5.24 5.92
CA TRP A 180 11.04 -4.85 4.57
C TRP A 180 10.57 -3.46 4.14
N GLU A 181 9.36 -3.02 4.50
CA GLU A 181 8.90 -1.67 4.11
C GLU A 181 9.72 -0.54 4.77
N PHE A 182 10.39 -0.81 5.89
CA PHE A 182 11.35 0.12 6.48
C PHE A 182 12.68 0.14 5.70
N VAL A 183 13.11 -0.99 5.13
CA VAL A 183 14.25 -1.06 4.20
C VAL A 183 13.93 -0.32 2.89
N ASN A 184 12.73 -0.51 2.34
CA ASN A 184 12.21 0.25 1.19
C ASN A 184 12.16 1.75 1.46
N THR A 185 11.92 2.15 2.72
CA THR A 185 11.88 3.55 3.16
C THR A 185 13.30 4.12 3.30
N LEU A 186 14.22 3.36 3.92
CA LEU A 186 15.64 3.70 4.02
C LEU A 186 16.31 3.86 2.64
N ARG A 187 15.97 3.00 1.66
CA ARG A 187 16.41 3.13 0.26
C ARG A 187 16.04 4.51 -0.32
N LYS A 188 14.81 4.99 -0.08
CA LYS A 188 14.36 6.31 -0.56
C LYS A 188 15.14 7.46 0.09
N ILE A 189 15.50 7.32 1.36
CA ILE A 189 16.35 8.30 2.08
C ILE A 189 17.73 8.37 1.43
N PHE A 190 18.38 7.22 1.18
CA PHE A 190 19.68 7.20 0.50
C PHE A 190 19.62 7.76 -0.94
N ILE A 191 18.59 7.41 -1.72
CA ILE A 191 18.39 8.00 -3.05
C ILE A 191 18.21 9.52 -2.95
N ALA A 192 17.48 10.02 -1.96
CA ALA A 192 17.30 11.45 -1.77
C ALA A 192 18.62 12.14 -1.34
N ILE A 193 19.41 11.53 -0.44
CA ILE A 193 20.74 12.03 -0.05
C ILE A 193 21.67 12.18 -1.26
N SER A 194 21.53 11.34 -2.29
CA SER A 194 22.34 11.46 -3.53
C SER A 194 22.25 12.85 -4.17
N PHE A 195 21.13 13.55 -4.01
CA PHE A 195 20.90 14.88 -4.60
C PHE A 195 21.74 16.00 -3.97
N LEU A 196 22.42 15.73 -2.85
CA LEU A 196 23.41 16.63 -2.24
C LEU A 196 24.77 16.60 -2.97
N PHE A 197 25.07 15.56 -3.73
CA PHE A 197 26.33 15.44 -4.45
C PHE A 197 26.31 16.16 -5.82
N PRO A 198 27.48 16.55 -6.37
CA PRO A 198 27.61 16.98 -7.76
C PRO A 198 27.17 15.89 -8.74
N ILE A 199 26.78 16.28 -9.95
CA ILE A 199 25.98 15.44 -10.86
C ILE A 199 26.55 14.03 -11.13
N ASN A 200 27.86 13.93 -11.41
CA ASN A 200 28.55 12.66 -11.66
C ASN A 200 28.49 11.72 -10.43
N TYR A 201 28.80 12.25 -9.25
CA TYR A 201 28.79 11.49 -8.00
C TYR A 201 27.37 11.13 -7.54
N LYS A 202 26.41 12.06 -7.72
CA LYS A 202 24.98 11.85 -7.44
C LYS A 202 24.43 10.63 -8.18
N ILE A 203 24.69 10.57 -9.49
CA ILE A 203 24.19 9.50 -10.36
C ILE A 203 24.84 8.17 -9.98
N GLY A 204 26.17 8.12 -9.85
CA GLY A 204 26.89 6.93 -9.40
C GLY A 204 26.38 6.40 -8.04
N PHE A 205 26.20 7.28 -7.06
CA PHE A 205 25.67 6.91 -5.74
C PHE A 205 24.24 6.35 -5.83
N ALA A 206 23.36 6.99 -6.61
CA ALA A 206 21.99 6.51 -6.81
C ALA A 206 21.94 5.12 -7.49
N ILE A 207 22.81 4.87 -8.48
CA ILE A 207 22.96 3.56 -9.13
C ILE A 207 23.40 2.50 -8.12
N ILE A 208 24.44 2.77 -7.32
CA ILE A 208 24.95 1.83 -6.31
C ILE A 208 23.85 1.48 -5.30
N VAL A 209 23.13 2.46 -4.76
CA VAL A 209 22.02 2.24 -3.81
C VAL A 209 20.92 1.38 -4.43
N MET A 210 20.55 1.63 -5.70
CA MET A 210 19.52 0.86 -6.40
C MET A 210 19.97 -0.58 -6.68
N ILE A 211 21.20 -0.78 -7.14
CA ILE A 211 21.78 -2.12 -7.38
C ILE A 211 21.85 -2.91 -6.07
N VAL A 212 22.39 -2.33 -4.98
CA VAL A 212 22.45 -3.00 -3.68
C VAL A 212 21.05 -3.41 -3.21
N SER A 213 20.07 -2.51 -3.34
CA SER A 213 18.68 -2.80 -2.96
C SER A 213 18.09 -3.95 -3.77
N GLU A 214 18.27 -3.95 -5.09
CA GLU A 214 17.83 -5.02 -5.99
C GLU A 214 18.47 -6.36 -5.62
N ARG A 215 19.78 -6.37 -5.31
CA ARG A 215 20.51 -7.59 -4.91
C ARG A 215 20.01 -8.14 -3.59
N LEU A 216 19.77 -7.29 -2.58
CA LEU A 216 19.17 -7.70 -1.31
C LEU A 216 17.78 -8.33 -1.54
N GLU A 217 16.98 -7.75 -2.42
CA GLU A 217 15.62 -8.20 -2.69
C GLU A 217 15.56 -9.53 -3.47
N ARG A 218 16.44 -9.71 -4.47
CA ARG A 218 16.61 -11.00 -5.17
C ARG A 218 17.04 -12.12 -4.22
N ARG A 219 17.86 -11.80 -3.21
CA ARG A 219 18.34 -12.77 -2.20
C ARG A 219 17.30 -13.10 -1.15
N LEU A 220 16.62 -12.09 -0.60
CA LEU A 220 15.71 -12.24 0.53
C LEU A 220 14.27 -12.61 0.12
N LYS A 221 13.84 -12.25 -1.11
CA LYS A 221 12.48 -12.45 -1.63
C LYS A 221 11.41 -12.12 -0.58
N PRO A 222 11.27 -10.86 -0.17
CA PRO A 222 10.55 -10.46 1.04
C PRO A 222 9.03 -10.65 0.95
N TYR A 223 8.45 -10.68 -0.25
CA TYR A 223 7.01 -10.83 -0.47
C TYR A 223 6.55 -12.29 -0.41
N LYS A 224 5.31 -12.55 0.05
CA LYS A 224 4.72 -13.91 0.13
C LYS A 224 4.36 -14.51 -1.25
N SER A 225 4.29 -13.69 -2.30
CA SER A 225 4.06 -14.14 -3.67
C SER A 225 5.27 -13.80 -4.55
N ASP A 226 5.73 -14.77 -5.33
CA ASP A 226 6.78 -14.53 -6.35
C ASP A 226 6.31 -13.52 -7.41
N GLU A 227 5.00 -13.41 -7.66
CA GLU A 227 4.42 -12.42 -8.58
C GLU A 227 4.71 -10.98 -8.12
N HIS A 228 4.52 -10.70 -6.83
CA HIS A 228 4.88 -9.40 -6.24
C HIS A 228 6.38 -9.16 -6.23
N THR A 229 7.18 -10.21 -6.01
CA THR A 229 8.64 -10.13 -6.06
C THR A 229 9.12 -9.78 -7.47
N ASN A 230 8.60 -10.47 -8.49
CA ASN A 230 8.97 -10.25 -9.90
C ASN A 230 8.58 -8.85 -10.38
N ALA A 231 7.37 -8.38 -10.05
CA ALA A 231 6.92 -7.03 -10.41
C ALA A 231 7.78 -5.94 -9.73
N TYR A 232 8.20 -6.14 -8.48
CA TYR A 232 9.11 -5.20 -7.80
C TYR A 232 10.51 -5.24 -8.44
N LEU A 233 11.07 -6.42 -8.72
CA LEU A 233 12.37 -6.55 -9.37
C LEU A 233 12.37 -5.90 -10.77
N LEU A 234 11.29 -6.06 -11.53
CA LEU A 234 11.11 -5.39 -12.82
C LEU A 234 11.01 -3.86 -12.66
N SER A 235 10.30 -3.38 -11.63
CA SER A 235 10.24 -1.94 -11.28
C SER A 235 11.62 -1.36 -10.95
N THR A 236 12.40 -2.06 -10.15
CA THR A 236 13.74 -1.62 -9.74
C THR A 236 14.73 -1.69 -10.91
N THR A 237 14.64 -2.74 -11.75
CA THR A 237 15.40 -2.84 -13.01
C THR A 237 15.06 -1.68 -13.95
N ALA A 238 13.78 -1.39 -14.16
CA ALA A 238 13.34 -0.25 -14.98
C ALA A 238 13.87 1.09 -14.46
N GLY A 239 13.87 1.29 -13.13
CA GLY A 239 14.45 2.46 -12.49
C GLY A 239 15.97 2.59 -12.71
N ILE A 240 16.72 1.51 -12.55
CA ILE A 240 18.17 1.48 -12.79
C ILE A 240 18.47 1.77 -14.27
N THR A 241 17.79 1.09 -15.19
CA THR A 241 17.97 1.30 -16.64
C THR A 241 17.63 2.74 -17.01
N THR A 242 16.51 3.29 -16.55
CA THR A 242 16.12 4.68 -16.86
C THR A 242 17.12 5.70 -16.34
N LEU A 243 17.67 5.49 -15.13
CA LEU A 243 18.64 6.41 -14.53
C LEU A 243 20.03 6.36 -15.20
N ASN A 244 20.49 5.16 -15.59
CA ASN A 244 21.71 5.02 -16.40
C ASN A 244 21.52 5.62 -17.80
N ALA A 245 20.39 5.31 -18.44
CA ALA A 245 20.04 5.79 -19.77
C ALA A 245 19.99 7.33 -19.84
N GLY A 246 19.40 7.98 -18.83
CA GLY A 246 19.39 9.45 -18.72
C GLY A 246 20.80 10.05 -18.57
N TYR A 247 21.70 9.39 -17.84
CA TYR A 247 23.09 9.84 -17.72
C TYR A 247 23.87 9.72 -19.03
N VAL A 248 23.74 8.60 -19.74
CA VAL A 248 24.40 8.42 -21.05
C VAL A 248 23.87 9.45 -22.07
N TYR A 249 22.57 9.74 -22.06
CA TYR A 249 21.97 10.80 -22.87
C TYR A 249 22.56 12.18 -22.57
N GLU A 250 22.64 12.57 -21.29
CA GLU A 250 23.22 13.86 -20.85
C GLU A 250 24.70 14.03 -21.26
N GLN A 251 25.47 12.93 -21.35
CA GLN A 251 26.86 12.97 -21.79
C GLN A 251 27.05 12.90 -23.32
N ASN A 252 26.02 12.52 -24.09
CA ASN A 252 26.14 12.22 -25.53
C ASN A 252 25.05 12.90 -26.39
N GLU A 253 24.65 14.12 -26.03
CA GLU A 253 23.56 14.86 -26.69
C GLU A 253 23.70 14.93 -28.22
N ASN A 254 24.93 15.03 -28.73
CA ASN A 254 25.24 15.13 -30.16
C ASN A 254 25.04 13.83 -30.98
N ILE A 255 24.84 12.66 -30.35
CA ILE A 255 24.77 11.36 -31.06
C ILE A 255 23.31 10.92 -31.25
N SER A 256 22.68 11.41 -32.31
CA SER A 256 21.25 11.20 -32.61
C SER A 256 20.81 9.72 -32.59
N HIS A 257 21.55 8.83 -33.23
CA HIS A 257 21.23 7.39 -33.27
C HIS A 257 21.33 6.71 -31.91
N LEU A 258 22.34 7.06 -31.10
CA LEU A 258 22.50 6.54 -29.74
C LEU A 258 21.35 7.00 -28.84
N ASN A 259 20.98 8.28 -28.94
CA ASN A 259 19.89 8.87 -28.17
C ASN A 259 18.53 8.27 -28.53
N PHE A 260 18.29 7.92 -29.80
CA PHE A 260 17.12 7.17 -30.23
C PHE A 260 17.08 5.75 -29.63
N LEU A 261 18.20 5.02 -29.66
CA LEU A 261 18.30 3.68 -29.07
C LEU A 261 18.07 3.71 -27.54
N ILE A 262 18.66 4.69 -26.86
CA ILE A 262 18.46 4.95 -25.43
C ILE A 262 16.99 5.18 -25.10
N LEU A 263 16.30 6.04 -25.87
CA LEU A 263 14.88 6.31 -25.70
C LEU A 263 14.02 5.05 -25.90
N LEU A 264 14.34 4.24 -26.93
CA LEU A 264 13.65 2.98 -27.19
C LEU A 264 13.80 1.99 -26.02
N VAL A 265 15.00 1.85 -25.46
CA VAL A 265 15.25 1.00 -24.27
C VAL A 265 14.45 1.48 -23.06
N ILE A 266 14.40 2.79 -22.80
CA ILE A 266 13.59 3.37 -21.71
C ILE A 266 12.10 3.05 -21.92
N ILE A 267 11.56 3.25 -23.12
CA ILE A 267 10.15 2.99 -23.42
C ILE A 267 9.81 1.51 -23.25
N VAL A 268 10.63 0.60 -23.78
CA VAL A 268 10.41 -0.85 -23.67
C VAL A 268 10.38 -1.30 -22.21
N ILE A 269 11.40 -0.98 -21.40
CA ILE A 269 11.49 -1.50 -20.03
C ILE A 269 10.39 -0.94 -19.11
N ASN A 270 10.03 0.34 -19.29
CA ASN A 270 8.93 0.95 -18.53
C ASN A 270 7.57 0.41 -18.98
N THR A 271 7.38 0.13 -20.27
CA THR A 271 6.15 -0.50 -20.79
C THR A 271 5.98 -1.91 -20.23
N MET A 272 7.05 -2.73 -20.22
CA MET A 272 7.03 -4.06 -19.59
C MET A 272 6.62 -3.99 -18.12
N PHE A 273 7.20 -3.07 -17.35
CA PHE A 273 6.82 -2.84 -15.95
C PHE A 273 5.35 -2.43 -15.80
N MET A 274 4.87 -1.49 -16.63
CA MET A 274 3.49 -1.00 -16.56
C MET A 274 2.46 -2.09 -16.92
N LEU A 275 2.78 -2.98 -17.85
CA LEU A 275 1.93 -4.13 -18.21
C LEU A 275 1.85 -5.16 -17.07
N GLU A 276 2.98 -5.52 -16.45
CA GLU A 276 3.02 -6.42 -15.30
C GLU A 276 2.24 -5.84 -14.10
N TRP A 277 2.44 -4.57 -13.80
CA TRP A 277 1.69 -3.86 -12.76
C TRP A 277 0.17 -3.85 -13.05
N LEU A 278 -0.22 -3.59 -14.31
CA LEU A 278 -1.62 -3.57 -14.71
C LEU A 278 -2.25 -4.96 -14.61
N TYR A 279 -1.54 -6.02 -15.00
CA TYR A 279 -1.96 -7.41 -14.86
C TYR A 279 -2.26 -7.75 -13.39
N LEU A 280 -1.33 -7.48 -12.48
CA LEU A 280 -1.53 -7.74 -11.04
C LEU A 280 -2.66 -6.90 -10.43
N CYS A 281 -2.80 -5.64 -10.86
CA CYS A 281 -3.88 -4.75 -10.45
C CYS A 281 -5.26 -5.31 -10.88
N LEU A 282 -5.40 -5.73 -12.15
CA LEU A 282 -6.62 -6.33 -12.70
C LEU A 282 -6.95 -7.69 -12.05
N LYS A 283 -5.93 -8.51 -11.74
CA LYS A 283 -6.08 -9.78 -11.01
C LYS A 283 -6.64 -9.54 -9.61
N CYS A 284 -6.07 -8.61 -8.85
CA CYS A 284 -6.55 -8.20 -7.54
C CYS A 284 -7.99 -7.65 -7.59
N PHE A 285 -8.31 -6.82 -8.59
CA PHE A 285 -9.65 -6.27 -8.77
C PHE A 285 -10.68 -7.36 -9.10
N ARG A 286 -10.36 -8.29 -10.01
CA ARG A 286 -11.21 -9.46 -10.34
C ARG A 286 -11.45 -10.39 -9.14
N GLN A 287 -10.46 -10.57 -8.27
CA GLN A 287 -10.64 -11.38 -7.07
C GLN A 287 -11.61 -10.72 -6.08
N LYS A 288 -11.50 -9.40 -5.89
CA LYS A 288 -12.45 -8.63 -5.05
C LYS A 288 -13.86 -8.56 -5.65
N SER A 289 -14.00 -8.37 -6.97
CA SER A 289 -15.33 -8.33 -7.61
C SER A 289 -16.06 -9.67 -7.55
N LYS A 290 -15.35 -10.80 -7.68
CA LYS A 290 -15.91 -12.13 -7.42
C LYS A 290 -16.42 -12.27 -5.98
N ILE A 291 -15.65 -11.83 -4.98
CA ILE A 291 -16.06 -11.89 -3.56
C ILE A 291 -17.33 -11.06 -3.32
N ILE A 292 -17.39 -9.84 -3.86
CA ILE A 292 -18.57 -8.96 -3.77
C ILE A 292 -19.79 -9.60 -4.46
N GLY A 293 -19.62 -10.17 -5.66
CA GLY A 293 -20.69 -10.89 -6.36
C GLY A 293 -21.20 -12.12 -5.61
N TYR A 294 -20.31 -12.91 -5.00
CA TYR A 294 -20.70 -14.04 -4.14
C TYR A 294 -21.47 -13.58 -2.91
N ALA A 295 -21.00 -12.53 -2.22
CA ALA A 295 -21.67 -11.95 -1.06
C ALA A 295 -23.07 -11.43 -1.42
N PHE A 296 -23.19 -10.68 -2.52
CA PHE A 296 -24.47 -10.19 -3.04
C PHE A 296 -25.43 -11.35 -3.37
N SER A 297 -24.94 -12.42 -4.01
CA SER A 297 -25.73 -13.63 -4.30
C SER A 297 -26.16 -14.41 -3.04
N LEU A 298 -25.46 -14.23 -1.92
CA LEU A 298 -25.78 -14.85 -0.64
C LEU A 298 -26.86 -14.04 0.10
N VAL A 299 -26.70 -12.70 0.10
CA VAL A 299 -27.66 -11.76 0.67
C VAL A 299 -29.00 -11.83 -0.06
N SER A 300 -29.02 -11.86 -1.39
CA SER A 300 -30.27 -12.01 -2.16
C SER A 300 -30.99 -13.33 -1.85
N LYS A 301 -30.25 -14.44 -1.71
CA LYS A 301 -30.82 -15.73 -1.30
C LYS A 301 -31.35 -15.74 0.14
N ILE A 302 -30.81 -14.92 1.05
CA ILE A 302 -31.32 -14.78 2.42
C ILE A 302 -32.57 -13.89 2.43
N LEU A 303 -32.56 -12.77 1.69
CA LEU A 303 -33.71 -11.87 1.56
C LEU A 303 -34.92 -12.58 0.92
N CYS A 304 -34.74 -13.28 -0.21
CA CYS A 304 -35.80 -14.09 -0.83
C CYS A 304 -36.34 -15.20 0.10
N LYS A 305 -35.53 -15.67 1.05
CA LYS A 305 -35.95 -16.67 2.05
C LYS A 305 -36.69 -16.06 3.24
N LYS A 306 -36.51 -14.76 3.50
CA LYS A 306 -37.27 -13.99 4.49
C LYS A 306 -38.64 -13.61 3.91
N VAL A 307 -38.69 -13.07 2.69
CA VAL A 307 -39.93 -12.75 1.96
C VAL A 307 -40.86 -13.96 1.89
N LYS A 308 -40.35 -15.12 1.43
CA LYS A 308 -41.10 -16.38 1.40
C LYS A 308 -41.46 -16.98 2.76
N LYS A 309 -41.02 -16.39 3.88
CA LYS A 309 -41.46 -16.82 5.22
C LYS A 309 -42.62 -15.94 5.73
N THR A 310 -42.67 -14.67 5.33
CA THR A 310 -43.79 -13.77 5.65
C THR A 310 -45.05 -14.16 4.87
N GLU A 311 -44.92 -14.57 3.60
CA GLU A 311 -46.04 -15.03 2.74
C GLU A 311 -46.66 -16.39 3.15
N THR A 312 -46.29 -16.99 4.29
CA THR A 312 -46.80 -18.32 4.71
C THR A 312 -47.52 -18.32 6.07
N GLU A 313 -47.82 -17.13 6.62
CA GLU A 313 -48.54 -16.99 7.90
C GLU A 313 -49.95 -16.38 7.75
N GLU A 314 -50.39 -16.05 6.52
CA GLU A 314 -51.81 -15.79 6.23
C GLU A 314 -52.51 -17.05 5.70
N GLU A 315 -53.54 -17.49 6.41
CA GLU A 315 -54.33 -18.69 6.17
C GLU A 315 -55.70 -18.29 5.57
N PRO A 316 -56.04 -18.67 4.33
CA PRO A 316 -57.39 -18.56 3.79
C PRO A 316 -58.17 -19.87 3.96
N GLU A 317 -59.47 -19.73 4.20
CA GLU A 317 -60.40 -20.81 4.55
C GLU A 317 -60.66 -21.82 3.41
N ALA A 318 -61.40 -22.90 3.75
CA ALA A 318 -61.42 -24.17 3.03
C ALA A 318 -62.27 -24.21 1.75
N ILE A 319 -61.91 -25.15 0.84
CA ILE A 319 -62.81 -25.93 -0.03
C ILE A 319 -62.13 -27.29 -0.36
N GLN A 320 -62.92 -28.35 -0.58
CA GLN A 320 -62.48 -29.76 -0.57
C GLN A 320 -62.23 -30.40 -1.97
N GLN A 321 -61.65 -31.61 -1.95
CA GLN A 321 -61.51 -32.68 -2.99
C GLN A 321 -60.07 -32.98 -3.51
N PRO A 322 -59.81 -34.10 -4.22
CA PRO A 322 -59.70 -35.45 -3.65
C PRO A 322 -58.25 -35.99 -3.50
N LYS A 323 -58.09 -37.23 -2.98
CA LYS A 323 -56.88 -37.64 -2.22
C LYS A 323 -55.74 -38.37 -2.98
N GLU A 324 -55.89 -38.85 -4.21
CA GLU A 324 -54.95 -39.85 -4.76
C GLU A 324 -53.61 -39.32 -5.32
N GLN A 325 -53.61 -38.17 -6.02
CA GLN A 325 -52.36 -37.60 -6.57
C GLN A 325 -51.33 -37.17 -5.50
N LYS A 326 -51.74 -37.06 -4.23
CA LYS A 326 -50.87 -36.62 -3.11
C LYS A 326 -49.78 -37.66 -2.74
N LYS A 327 -49.97 -38.97 -2.97
CA LYS A 327 -48.97 -40.01 -2.64
C LYS A 327 -47.74 -39.99 -3.56
N SER A 328 -47.95 -39.85 -4.88
CA SER A 328 -46.87 -39.77 -5.89
C SER A 328 -45.99 -38.53 -5.69
N ARG A 329 -46.61 -37.35 -5.57
CA ARG A 329 -45.92 -36.06 -5.40
C ARG A 329 -45.07 -36.02 -4.11
N LYS A 330 -45.57 -36.57 -2.99
CA LYS A 330 -44.82 -36.68 -1.71
C LYS A 330 -43.59 -37.60 -1.81
N LYS A 331 -43.65 -38.74 -2.53
CA LYS A 331 -42.47 -39.60 -2.78
C LYS A 331 -41.40 -38.88 -3.63
N LYS A 332 -41.80 -38.14 -4.68
CA LYS A 332 -40.89 -37.37 -5.55
C LYS A 332 -40.18 -36.25 -4.75
N ILE A 333 -40.92 -35.51 -3.92
CA ILE A 333 -40.38 -34.46 -3.04
C ILE A 333 -39.41 -35.04 -1.98
N ARG A 334 -39.72 -36.19 -1.35
CA ARG A 334 -38.78 -36.85 -0.41
C ARG A 334 -37.45 -37.25 -1.07
N LYS A 335 -37.47 -37.82 -2.28
CA LYS A 335 -36.25 -38.13 -3.06
C LYS A 335 -35.44 -36.88 -3.43
N ILE A 336 -36.10 -35.77 -3.77
CA ILE A 336 -35.43 -34.49 -4.05
C ILE A 336 -34.78 -33.92 -2.77
N ARG A 337 -35.52 -33.91 -1.64
CA ARG A 337 -35.04 -33.38 -0.35
C ARG A 337 -33.84 -34.17 0.18
N SER A 338 -33.78 -35.49 -0.02
CA SER A 338 -32.60 -36.30 0.35
C SER A 338 -31.39 -36.07 -0.57
N LYS A 339 -31.60 -35.88 -1.89
CA LYS A 339 -30.52 -35.49 -2.83
C LYS A 339 -29.90 -34.13 -2.44
N TYR A 340 -30.73 -33.14 -2.09
CA TYR A 340 -30.25 -31.84 -1.59
C TYR A 340 -29.59 -31.93 -0.20
N LYS A 341 -30.09 -32.75 0.74
CA LYS A 341 -29.45 -32.95 2.06
C LYS A 341 -28.07 -33.62 1.93
N LYS A 342 -27.90 -34.58 1.00
CA LYS A 342 -26.58 -35.18 0.68
C LYS A 342 -25.62 -34.21 -0.01
N LYS A 343 -26.08 -33.39 -0.98
CA LYS A 343 -25.25 -32.32 -1.58
C LYS A 343 -24.86 -31.24 -0.56
N GLY A 344 -25.80 -30.83 0.29
CA GLY A 344 -25.57 -29.90 1.39
C GLY A 344 -24.54 -30.45 2.39
N SER A 345 -24.67 -31.71 2.80
CA SER A 345 -23.69 -32.34 3.71
C SER A 345 -22.30 -32.46 3.08
N LYS A 346 -22.17 -32.83 1.78
CA LYS A 346 -20.86 -32.80 1.09
C LYS A 346 -20.27 -31.39 1.02
N MET A 347 -21.09 -30.35 0.81
CA MET A 347 -20.64 -28.96 0.73
C MET A 347 -20.30 -28.37 2.11
N ILE A 348 -21.03 -28.73 3.16
CA ILE A 348 -20.70 -28.40 4.56
C ILE A 348 -19.41 -29.13 4.98
N ARG A 349 -19.24 -30.41 4.61
CA ARG A 349 -18.00 -31.16 4.89
C ARG A 349 -16.80 -30.50 4.19
N LYS A 350 -16.94 -30.08 2.93
CA LYS A 350 -15.89 -29.34 2.20
C LYS A 350 -15.56 -27.98 2.82
N LYS A 351 -16.58 -27.21 3.26
CA LYS A 351 -16.38 -25.97 4.03
C LYS A 351 -15.75 -26.22 5.39
N ALA A 352 -16.09 -27.31 6.07
CA ALA A 352 -15.44 -27.71 7.31
C ALA A 352 -13.96 -28.11 7.04
N THR A 353 -13.62 -28.67 5.88
CA THR A 353 -12.21 -28.91 5.50
C THR A 353 -11.46 -27.61 5.21
N GLU A 354 -12.05 -26.66 4.48
CA GLU A 354 -11.44 -25.33 4.24
C GLU A 354 -11.30 -24.53 5.55
N GLN A 355 -12.33 -24.54 6.38
CA GLN A 355 -12.33 -23.82 7.65
C GLN A 355 -11.44 -24.50 8.70
N ALA A 356 -11.30 -25.83 8.65
CA ALA A 356 -10.24 -26.56 9.36
C ALA A 356 -8.86 -26.17 8.83
N TYR A 357 -8.62 -26.13 7.52
CA TYR A 357 -7.34 -25.69 6.95
C TYR A 357 -6.92 -24.28 7.44
N TYR A 358 -7.84 -23.31 7.47
CA TYR A 358 -7.57 -21.98 8.03
C TYR A 358 -7.47 -21.94 9.57
N THR A 359 -7.97 -22.96 10.28
CA THR A 359 -7.83 -23.08 11.74
C THR A 359 -6.53 -23.81 12.10
N THR A 360 -6.18 -24.89 11.40
CA THR A 360 -4.87 -25.55 11.48
C THR A 360 -3.72 -24.60 11.10
N GLN A 361 -3.90 -23.72 10.10
CA GLN A 361 -2.95 -22.61 9.85
C GLN A 361 -2.89 -21.58 10.98
N ARG A 362 -3.96 -21.40 11.76
CA ARG A 362 -3.99 -20.53 12.95
C ARG A 362 -3.30 -21.20 14.15
N ASP A 363 -3.46 -22.52 14.29
CA ASP A 363 -2.92 -23.31 15.40
C ASP A 363 -1.41 -23.58 15.22
N LEU A 364 -0.96 -23.84 13.98
CA LEU A 364 0.47 -23.91 13.61
C LEU A 364 1.23 -22.59 13.86
N VAL A 365 0.51 -21.46 13.87
CA VAL A 365 1.07 -20.13 14.22
C VAL A 365 1.12 -19.89 15.74
N TYR A 366 0.42 -20.71 16.54
CA TYR A 366 0.29 -20.50 17.99
C TYR A 366 1.10 -21.48 18.85
N ASN A 367 1.31 -22.74 18.43
CA ASN A 367 2.01 -23.74 19.25
C ASN A 367 2.90 -24.71 18.44
N PRO A 368 4.24 -24.52 18.39
CA PRO A 368 5.14 -25.34 17.58
C PRO A 368 5.59 -26.66 18.24
N GLY A 369 5.10 -27.00 19.44
CA GLY A 369 5.69 -28.05 20.29
C GLY A 369 4.90 -29.36 20.45
N SER A 370 3.76 -29.56 19.77
CA SER A 370 2.86 -30.70 20.03
C SER A 370 2.62 -31.58 18.80
N CYS A 371 3.62 -32.38 18.41
CA CYS A 371 3.41 -33.57 17.57
C CYS A 371 4.55 -34.59 17.75
N SER A 372 4.55 -35.28 18.88
CA SER A 372 5.39 -36.46 19.13
C SER A 372 4.54 -37.73 19.11
N LEU A 373 4.91 -38.69 18.26
CA LEU A 373 4.35 -40.05 18.14
C LEU A 373 2.90 -40.10 17.57
N SER A 374 2.50 -41.13 16.82
CA SER A 374 3.09 -42.47 16.65
C SER A 374 2.95 -43.02 15.22
N ASN A 375 3.94 -43.81 14.78
CA ASN A 375 3.78 -44.78 13.69
C ASN A 375 2.62 -45.75 13.99
N ASN A 376 1.77 -46.05 13.00
CA ASN A 376 1.19 -47.39 12.85
C ASN A 376 0.60 -47.65 11.45
N ARG A 377 1.36 -48.41 10.66
CA ARG A 377 0.99 -49.39 9.62
C ARG A 377 -0.37 -49.23 8.91
N GLU A 378 -0.30 -48.85 7.64
CA GLU A 378 -1.21 -49.40 6.64
C GLU A 378 -0.83 -50.87 6.37
N ASN A 379 -1.82 -51.77 6.36
CA ASN A 379 -1.69 -53.13 5.84
C ASN A 379 -3.11 -53.71 5.65
N PHE A 380 -3.52 -53.90 4.39
CA PHE A 380 -4.63 -54.75 3.86
C PHE A 380 -4.77 -54.33 2.38
N SER A 381 -4.16 -55.00 1.39
CA SER A 381 -4.73 -56.16 0.64
C SER A 381 -6.23 -55.95 0.34
N GLU A 382 -6.73 -55.86 -0.90
CA GLU A 382 -6.80 -56.84 -2.01
C GLU A 382 -7.40 -56.13 -3.26
N THR A 383 -7.40 -56.57 -4.53
CA THR A 383 -6.75 -57.65 -5.34
C THR A 383 -7.10 -57.38 -6.83
N TYR A 384 -6.28 -57.88 -7.77
CA TYR A 384 -6.47 -57.93 -9.25
C TYR A 384 -6.41 -56.60 -10.04
#